data_AF-A0A7V6SHN0-F1
#
_entry.id   AF-A0A7V6SHN0-F1
#
_cell.length_a   1.000
_cell.length_b   1.000
_cell.length_c   1.000
_cell.angle_alpha   90.00
_cell.angle_beta   90.00
_cell.angle_gamma   90.00
#
_symmetry.space_group_name_H-M   'P 1'
#
loop_
_entity.id
_entity.type
_entity.pdbx_description
1 polymer ?
#
loop_
_entity_poly.entity_id
_entity_poly.type
_entity_poly.pdbx_seq_one_letter_code
_entity_poly.pdbx_strand_id
1 'polypeptide(L)' 'MKLTVCFHRDAESWWADSPSVPGFYAAAEDFSELVALVRDGLAFHFDVDEDRIEIFEQFEDPRTYLEAGV' A
#
# COMPACT_ATOMS: atom_id res chain seq x y z
N MET A 1 -4.99 4.63 13.59
CA MET A 1 -3.57 5.09 13.51
C MET A 1 -3.30 5.40 12.06
N LYS A 2 -2.73 6.56 11.77
CA LYS A 2 -2.49 6.99 10.39
C LYS A 2 -1.08 6.62 9.96
N LEU A 3 -0.98 5.84 8.89
CA LEU A 3 0.28 5.39 8.30
C LEU A 3 0.37 5.87 6.85
N THR A 4 1.54 6.35 6.46
CA THR A 4 1.79 6.68 5.06
C THR A 4 2.21 5.41 4.33
N VAL A 5 1.57 5.13 3.20
CA VAL A 5 1.96 4.06 2.29
C VAL A 5 2.20 4.65 0.91
N CYS A 6 3.34 4.33 0.33
CA CYS A 6 3.71 4.73 -1.01
C CYS A 6 3.39 3.57 -1.95
N PHE A 7 2.59 3.84 -2.98
CA PHE A 7 2.22 2.87 -4.00
C PHE A 7 2.96 3.18 -5.30
N HIS A 8 3.44 2.12 -5.91
CA HIS A 8 4.32 2.16 -7.07
C HIS A 8 3.82 1.19 -8.13
N ARG A 9 4.05 1.54 -9.39
CA ARG A 9 3.80 0.70 -10.54
C ARG A 9 5.13 0.44 -11.24
N ASP A 10 5.41 -0.81 -11.53
CA ASP A 10 6.50 -1.21 -12.43
C ASP A 10 5.89 -2.03 -13.56
N ALA A 11 6.10 -1.63 -14.83
CA ALA A 11 5.56 -2.18 -16.08
C ALA A 11 4.23 -2.99 -15.97
N GLU A 12 4.27 -4.21 -15.42
CA GLU A 12 3.15 -5.15 -15.30
C GLU A 12 2.69 -5.44 -13.84
N SER A 13 3.40 -4.98 -12.81
CA SER A 13 3.16 -5.25 -11.39
C SER A 13 3.05 -4.00 -10.51
N TRP A 14 2.42 -4.14 -9.36
CA TRP A 14 2.32 -3.11 -8.33
C TRP A 14 3.13 -3.49 -7.10
N TRP A 15 3.69 -2.49 -6.42
CA TRP A 15 4.31 -2.69 -5.11
C TRP A 15 4.11 -1.49 -4.21
N ALA A 16 4.23 -1.71 -2.91
CA ALA A 16 4.08 -0.68 -1.90
C ALA A 16 5.11 -0.83 -0.78
N ASP A 17 5.52 0.30 -0.24
CA ASP A 17 6.34 0.41 0.96
C ASP A 17 5.75 1.46 1.92
N SER A 18 6.21 1.46 3.16
CA SER A 18 5.77 2.44 4.15
C SER A 18 6.96 3.12 4.83
N PRO A 19 7.16 4.44 4.65
CA PRO A 19 8.14 5.17 5.44
C PRO A 19 7.77 5.22 6.94
N SER A 20 6.49 5.01 7.27
CA SER A 20 6.03 4.88 8.65
C SER A 20 6.40 3.54 9.28
N VAL A 21 6.69 2.51 8.47
CA VAL A 21 7.04 1.16 8.91
C VAL A 21 8.29 0.69 8.15
N PRO A 22 9.50 1.09 8.59
CA PRO A 22 10.73 0.72 7.91
C PRO A 22 10.87 -0.79 7.73
N GLY A 23 11.07 -1.23 6.48
CA GLY A 23 11.17 -2.65 6.12
C GLY A 23 9.84 -3.31 5.74
N PHE A 24 8.71 -2.58 5.81
CA PHE A 24 7.46 -3.04 5.25
C PHE A 24 7.50 -3.00 3.72
N TYR A 25 7.04 -4.09 3.09
CA TYR A 25 6.97 -4.22 1.64
C TYR A 25 5.85 -5.19 1.25
N ALA A 26 5.10 -4.84 0.21
CA ALA A 26 4.10 -5.71 -0.41
C ALA A 26 4.15 -5.56 -1.94
N ALA A 27 3.83 -6.62 -2.67
CA ALA A 27 3.77 -6.60 -4.14
C ALA A 27 2.65 -7.52 -4.63
N ALA A 28 1.97 -7.11 -5.71
CA ALA A 28 0.92 -7.88 -6.36
C ALA A 28 0.83 -7.52 -7.86
N GLU A 29 0.18 -8.36 -8.66
CA GLU A 29 -0.05 -8.06 -10.08
C GLU A 29 -1.13 -6.97 -10.25
N ASP A 30 -2.12 -6.96 -9.35
CA ASP A 30 -3.27 -6.06 -9.33
C ASP A 30 -3.20 -5.05 -8.17
N PHE A 31 -3.66 -3.81 -8.41
CA PHE A 31 -3.65 -2.76 -7.39
C PHE A 31 -4.59 -3.08 -6.22
N SER A 32 -5.78 -3.62 -6.50
CA SER A 32 -6.75 -3.97 -5.45
C SER A 32 -6.23 -5.08 -4.54
N GLU A 33 -5.53 -6.07 -5.10
CA GLU A 33 -4.84 -7.11 -4.34
C GLU A 33 -3.72 -6.49 -3.50
N LEU A 34 -2.91 -5.60 -4.07
CA LEU A 34 -1.86 -4.91 -3.32
C LEU A 34 -2.44 -4.14 -2.12
N VAL A 35 -3.55 -3.42 -2.29
CA VAL A 35 -4.18 -2.68 -1.18
C VAL A 35 -4.64 -3.64 -0.06
N ALA A 36 -5.19 -4.81 -0.41
CA ALA A 36 -5.54 -5.83 0.57
C ALA A 36 -4.30 -6.35 1.32
N LEU A 37 -3.24 -6.72 0.59
CA LEU A 37 -1.97 -7.16 1.19
C LEU A 37 -1.35 -6.10 2.10
N VAL A 38 -1.46 -4.82 1.72
CA VAL A 38 -0.98 -3.71 2.55
C VAL A 38 -1.74 -3.64 3.87
N ARG A 39 -3.08 -3.72 3.83
CA ARG A 39 -3.91 -3.67 5.03
C ARG A 39 -3.63 -4.84 5.95
N ASP A 40 -3.63 -6.06 5.42
CA ASP A 40 -3.37 -7.29 6.17
C ASP A 40 -1.96 -7.26 6.79
N GLY A 41 -0.95 -6.88 6.01
CA GLY A 41 0.44 -6.84 6.46
C GLY A 41 0.67 -5.81 7.56
N LEU A 42 0.05 -4.62 7.46
CA LEU A 42 0.14 -3.59 8.49
C LEU A 42 -0.64 -3.98 9.75
N ALA A 43 -1.84 -4.52 9.60
CA ALA A 43 -2.64 -5.05 10.71
C ALA A 43 -1.87 -6.12 11.49
N PHE A 44 -1.26 -7.08 10.76
CA PHE A 44 -0.40 -8.10 11.34
C PHE A 44 0.82 -7.51 12.05
N HIS A 45 1.52 -6.55 11.44
CA HIS A 45 2.71 -5.93 12.02
C HIS A 45 2.42 -5.26 13.38
N PHE A 46 1.25 -4.62 13.49
CA PHE A 46 0.86 -3.89 14.70
C PHE A 46 0.01 -4.71 15.68
N ASP A 47 -0.35 -5.95 15.35
CA ASP A 47 -1.25 -6.81 16.11
C ASP A 47 -2.59 -6.12 16.44
N VAL A 48 -3.22 -5.57 15.41
CA VAL A 48 -4.49 -4.84 15.48
C VAL A 48 -5.43 -5.24 14.35
N ASP A 49 -6.72 -4.98 14.52
CA ASP A 49 -7.69 -5.08 13.42
C ASP A 49 -7.41 -4.03 12.32
N GLU A 50 -7.69 -4.39 11.06
CA GLU A 50 -7.47 -3.55 9.88
C GLU A 50 -8.16 -2.18 9.98
N ASP A 51 -9.35 -2.12 10.57
CA ASP A 51 -10.14 -0.90 10.75
C ASP A 51 -9.50 0.10 11.73
N ARG A 52 -8.42 -0.29 12.42
CA ARG A 52 -7.58 0.62 13.20
C ARG A 52 -6.45 1.25 12.39
N ILE A 53 -6.25 0.83 11.14
CA ILE A 53 -5.23 1.35 10.22
C ILE A 53 -5.87 2.32 9.23
N GLU A 54 -5.45 3.58 9.27
CA GLU A 54 -5.80 4.58 8.28
C GLU A 54 -4.61 4.76 7.32
N ILE A 55 -4.79 4.35 6.07
CA ILE A 55 -3.75 4.47 5.04
C ILE A 55 -3.84 5.85 4.40
N PHE A 56 -2.72 6.57 4.40
CA PHE A 56 -2.54 7.77 3.59
C PHE A 56 -1.73 7.40 2.35
N GLU A 57 -2.43 7.29 1.23
CA GLU A 57 -1.88 6.86 -0.06
C GLU A 57 -1.03 7.97 -0.67
N GLN A 58 0.19 7.64 -1.07
CA GLN A 58 1.03 8.49 -1.91
C GLN A 58 1.42 7.72 -3.17
N PHE A 59 1.30 8.37 -4.31
CA PHE A 59 1.72 7.83 -5.60
C PHE A 59 2.90 8.65 -6.12
N GLU A 60 3.95 7.99 -6.61
CA GLU A 60 5.16 8.65 -7.09
C GLU A 60 4.89 9.44 -8.40
N ASP A 61 4.08 8.90 -9.31
CA ASP A 61 3.69 9.53 -10.57
C ASP A 61 2.16 9.73 -10.61
N PRO A 62 1.65 10.92 -10.99
CA PRO A 62 0.23 11.16 -11.23
C PRO A 62 -0.43 10.19 -12.22
N ARG A 63 0.33 9.57 -13.13
CA ARG A 63 -0.14 8.54 -14.06
C ARG A 63 -0.46 7.23 -13.34
N THR A 64 0.29 6.92 -12.28
CA THR A 64 0.04 5.76 -11.42
C THR A 64 -1.34 5.86 -10.76
N TYR A 65 -1.78 7.06 -10.40
CA TYR A 65 -3.14 7.30 -9.90
C TYR A 65 -4.23 6.92 -10.92
N LEU A 66 -4.01 7.27 -12.21
CA LEU A 66 -4.95 6.93 -13.29
C LEU A 66 -4.99 5.43 -13.58
N GLU A 67 -3.85 4.75 -13.52
CA GLU A 67 -3.77 3.30 -13.73
C GLU A 67 -4.32 2.49 -12.56
N ALA A 68 -4.29 3.05 -11.34
CA ALA A 68 -4.91 2.46 -10.16
C ALA A 68 -6.44 2.46 -10.24
N GLY A 69 -7.04 3.25 -11.16
CA GLY A 69 -8.49 3.35 -11.30
C GLY A 69 -9.19 4.07 -10.14
N VAL A 70 -8.46 4.95 -9.44
CA VAL A 70 -8.90 5.73 -8.28
C VAL A 70 -9.26 7.16 -8.69
#